data_AF-A0A6G3XCQ1-F1
#
_entry.id   AF-A0A6G3XCQ1-F1
#
_cell.length_a   1.000
_cell.length_b   1.000
_cell.length_c   1.000
_cell.angle_alpha   90.00
_cell.angle_beta   90.00
_cell.angle_gamma   90.00
#
_symmetry.space_group_name_H-M   'P 1'
#
loop_
_entity.id
_entity.type
_entity.pdbx_description
1 polymer ?
#
loop_
_entity_poly.entity_id
_entity_poly.type
_entity_poly.pdbx_seq_one_letter_code
_entity_poly.pdbx_strand_id
1 'polypeptide(L)' 'DPAEPGEVRVAGPVPLGKAASVHVDAADAQAGVTAAAEALSAADRGDDDAQSVVDGAEDHELLWFATQEIANLVGHGG' A
#
# COMPACT_ATOMS: atom_id res chain seq x y z
N ASP A 1 2.20 -17.53 -5.10
CA ASP A 1 3.02 -18.43 -4.24
C ASP A 1 3.57 -17.57 -3.11
N PRO A 2 3.52 -17.92 -1.82
CA PRO A 2 4.15 -17.13 -0.75
C PRO A 2 5.67 -16.89 -0.93
N ALA A 3 6.30 -17.52 -1.93
CA ALA A 3 7.65 -17.20 -2.41
C ALA A 3 7.73 -16.07 -3.48
N GLU A 4 6.59 -15.55 -3.96
CA GLU A 4 6.57 -14.36 -4.82
C GLU A 4 6.82 -13.10 -3.97
N PRO A 5 7.77 -12.23 -4.36
CA PRO A 5 8.13 -11.05 -3.58
C PRO A 5 7.00 -10.01 -3.64
N GLY A 6 6.02 -10.14 -2.74
CA GLY A 6 4.89 -9.21 -2.63
C GLY A 6 4.24 -9.18 -1.24
N GLU A 7 4.30 -10.28 -0.48
CA GLU A 7 3.72 -10.35 0.85
C GLU A 7 4.79 -10.35 1.95
N VAL A 8 4.66 -9.43 2.91
CA VAL A 8 5.52 -9.40 4.10
C VAL A 8 4.69 -9.22 5.37
N ARG A 9 4.96 -10.05 6.37
CA ARG A 9 4.39 -9.87 7.71
C ARG A 9 5.30 -9.01 8.57
N VAL A 10 4.79 -7.84 8.96
CA VAL A 10 5.50 -6.95 9.89
C VAL A 10 5.35 -7.48 11.32
N ALA A 11 6.43 -8.06 11.87
CA ALA A 11 6.42 -8.72 13.18
C ALA A 11 6.45 -7.77 14.39
N GLY A 12 6.59 -6.47 14.16
CA GLY A 12 6.64 -5.44 15.20
C GLY A 12 6.86 -4.04 14.59
N PRO A 13 6.87 -2.98 15.42
CA PRO A 13 7.02 -1.62 14.93
C PRO A 13 8.29 -1.43 14.10
N VAL A 14 8.15 -0.78 12.95
CA VAL A 14 9.28 -0.37 12.09
C VAL A 14 9.60 1.09 12.40
N PRO A 15 10.79 1.40 12.95
CA PRO A 15 11.15 2.79 13.23
C PRO A 15 11.19 3.61 11.94
N LEU A 16 10.46 4.73 11.88
CA LEU A 16 10.45 5.64 10.72
C LEU A 16 11.86 6.14 10.37
N GLY A 17 12.76 6.25 11.35
CA GLY A 17 14.17 6.61 11.11
C GLY A 17 14.96 5.60 10.26
N LYS A 18 14.39 4.43 9.92
CA LYS A 18 14.97 3.48 8.96
C LYS A 18 14.47 3.71 7.53
N ALA A 19 13.45 4.54 7.32
CA ALA A 19 12.93 4.82 5.98
C ALA A 19 13.85 5.80 5.23
N ALA A 20 14.12 5.52 3.96
CA ALA A 20 14.86 6.43 3.08
C ALA A 20 13.94 7.45 2.38
N SER A 21 12.67 7.10 2.19
CA SER A 21 11.59 7.94 1.68
C SER A 21 10.24 7.30 2.06
N VAL A 22 9.15 8.04 1.87
CA VAL A 22 7.78 7.50 1.96
C VAL A 22 7.09 7.72 0.62
N HIS A 23 6.34 6.70 0.19
CA HIS A 23 5.42 6.80 -0.93
C HIS A 23 4.00 6.80 -0.38
N VAL A 24 3.15 7.69 -0.86
CA VAL A 24 1.76 7.83 -0.41
C VAL A 24 0.85 7.84 -1.61
N ASP A 25 -0.24 7.10 -1.53
CA ASP A 25 -1.33 7.18 -2.49
C ASP A 25 -1.82 8.63 -2.66
N ALA A 26 -2.04 9.03 -3.90
CA ALA A 26 -2.77 10.27 -4.17
C ALA A 26 -4.23 10.15 -3.70
N ALA A 27 -4.89 11.28 -3.45
CA ALA A 27 -6.23 11.28 -2.86
C ALA A 27 -7.30 10.60 -3.73
N ASP A 28 -7.11 10.58 -5.04
CA ASP A 28 -7.98 9.91 -6.02
C ASP A 28 -7.82 8.39 -6.04
N ALA A 29 -6.70 7.85 -5.55
CA ALA A 29 -6.46 6.42 -5.42
C ALA A 29 -7.32 5.75 -4.34
N GLN A 30 -7.86 6.52 -3.38
CA GLN A 30 -8.58 5.97 -2.22
C GLN A 30 -9.68 4.97 -2.62
N ALA A 31 -10.46 5.29 -3.66
CA ALA A 31 -11.55 4.43 -4.08
C ALA A 31 -11.05 3.11 -4.69
N GLY A 32 -10.03 3.16 -5.55
CA GLY A 32 -9.45 1.98 -6.18
C GLY A 32 -8.74 1.07 -5.17
N VAL A 33 -7.92 1.66 -4.29
CA VAL A 33 -7.22 0.92 -3.22
C VAL A 33 -8.22 0.27 -2.26
N THR A 34 -9.32 0.96 -1.91
CA THR A 34 -10.38 0.36 -1.06
C THR A 34 -11.01 -0.85 -1.76
N ALA A 35 -11.36 -0.73 -3.04
CA ALA A 35 -11.94 -1.82 -3.81
C ALA A 35 -11.00 -3.02 -3.94
N ALA A 36 -9.71 -2.77 -4.19
CA ALA A 36 -8.68 -3.80 -4.23
C ALA A 36 -8.56 -4.54 -2.88
N ALA A 37 -8.54 -3.81 -1.76
CA ALA A 37 -8.47 -4.40 -0.42
C ALA A 37 -9.68 -5.30 -0.12
N GLU A 38 -10.88 -4.89 -0.54
CA GLU A 38 -12.11 -5.69 -0.39
C GLU A 38 -12.12 -6.94 -1.28
N ALA A 39 -11.57 -6.84 -2.50
CA ALA A 39 -11.49 -7.93 -3.47
C ALA A 39 -10.42 -8.99 -3.15
N LEU A 40 -9.41 -8.64 -2.36
CA LEU A 40 -8.21 -9.46 -2.12
C LEU A 40 -8.54 -10.91 -1.70
N SER A 41 -9.48 -11.09 -0.76
CA SER A 41 -9.85 -12.44 -0.28
C SER A 41 -10.57 -13.31 -1.33
N ALA A 42 -11.17 -12.71 -2.37
CA ALA A 42 -11.74 -13.44 -3.50
C ALA A 42 -10.67 -13.77 -4.54
N ALA A 43 -9.79 -12.81 -4.83
CA ALA A 43 -8.62 -13.01 -5.69
C ALA A 43 -7.73 -14.16 -5.19
N ASP A 44 -7.44 -14.21 -3.88
CA ASP A 44 -6.69 -15.30 -3.23
C ASP A 44 -7.34 -16.69 -3.40
N ARG A 45 -8.66 -16.73 -3.65
CA ARG A 45 -9.42 -17.97 -3.90
C ARG A 45 -9.56 -18.29 -5.39
N GLY A 46 -8.91 -17.53 -6.27
CA GLY A 46 -8.87 -17.75 -7.71
C GLY A 46 -10.01 -17.11 -8.49
N ASP A 47 -10.56 -15.99 -8.00
CA ASP A 47 -11.54 -15.19 -8.74
C ASP A 47 -10.83 -14.18 -9.65
N ASP A 48 -10.91 -14.40 -10.97
CA ASP A 48 -10.21 -13.58 -11.98
C ASP A 48 -10.75 -12.14 -12.07
N ASP A 49 -12.05 -11.93 -11.82
CA ASP A 49 -12.64 -10.58 -11.80
C ASP A 49 -12.12 -9.81 -10.57
N ALA A 50 -12.04 -10.49 -9.42
CA ALA A 50 -11.43 -9.92 -8.22
C ALA A 50 -9.93 -9.64 -8.41
N GLN A 51 -9.20 -10.52 -9.11
CA GLN A 51 -7.79 -10.31 -9.44
C GLN A 51 -7.62 -9.03 -10.27
N SER A 52 -8.46 -8.82 -11.28
CA SER A 52 -8.41 -7.60 -12.09
C SER A 52 -8.65 -6.32 -11.27
N VAL A 53 -9.48 -6.38 -10.21
CA VAL A 53 -9.69 -5.25 -9.30
C VAL A 53 -8.47 -5.01 -8.41
N VAL A 54 -7.82 -6.07 -7.92
CA VAL A 54 -6.59 -5.97 -7.13
C VAL A 54 -5.46 -5.36 -7.97
N ASP A 55 -5.27 -5.86 -9.19
CA ASP A 55 -4.23 -5.37 -10.10
C ASP A 55 -4.45 -3.88 -10.43
N GLY A 56 -5.71 -3.44 -10.58
CA GLY A 56 -6.03 -2.03 -10.83
C GLY A 56 -5.57 -1.04 -9.75
N ALA A 57 -5.20 -1.49 -8.56
CA ALA A 57 -4.59 -0.60 -7.55
C ALA A 57 -3.21 -0.08 -7.98
N GLU A 58 -2.46 -0.82 -8.81
CA GLU A 58 -1.11 -0.45 -9.24
C GLU A 58 -1.09 0.68 -10.28
N ASP A 59 -2.24 0.95 -10.91
CA ASP A 59 -2.41 2.03 -11.88
C ASP A 59 -2.44 3.43 -11.22
N HIS A 60 -2.55 3.50 -9.89
CA HIS A 60 -2.55 4.75 -9.16
C HIS A 60 -1.14 5.30 -8.92
N GLU A 61 -0.98 6.63 -9.08
CA GLU A 61 0.29 7.29 -8.81
C GLU A 61 0.61 7.29 -7.30
N LEU A 62 1.87 7.01 -6.99
CA LEU A 62 2.43 7.14 -5.66
C LEU A 62 3.21 8.45 -5.54
N LEU A 63 2.74 9.36 -4.70
CA LEU A 63 3.45 10.57 -4.33
C LEU A 63 4.72 10.21 -3.56
N TRP A 64 5.83 10.87 -3.87
CA TRP A 64 7.12 10.65 -3.21
C TRP A 64 7.44 11.77 -2.23
N PHE A 65 7.82 11.40 -1.01
CA PHE A 65 8.23 12.33 0.04
C PHE A 65 9.59 11.96 0.62
N ALA A 66 10.45 12.97 0.76
CA ALA A 66 11.74 12.81 1.41
C ALA A 66 11.58 12.70 2.94
N THR A 67 12.63 12.23 3.62
CA THR A 67 12.60 11.97 5.07
C THR A 67 12.17 13.19 5.91
N GLN A 68 12.57 14.41 5.53
CA GLN A 68 12.18 15.63 6.25
C GLN A 68 10.70 16.00 6.14
N GLU A 69 9.96 15.43 5.17
CA GLU A 69 8.55 15.76 4.92
C GLU A 69 7.60 14.83 5.66
N ILE A 70 8.08 13.69 6.15
CA ILE A 70 7.28 12.62 6.77
C ILE A 70 6.47 13.14 7.97
N ALA A 71 7.06 14.02 8.80
CA ALA A 71 6.38 14.58 9.97
C ALA A 71 5.11 15.39 9.62
N ASN A 72 5.04 15.94 8.40
CA ASN A 72 3.86 16.65 7.92
C ASN A 72 2.73 15.70 7.48
N LEU A 73 3.05 14.43 7.18
CA LEU A 73 2.09 13.43 6.74
C LEU A 73 1.38 12.74 7.91
N VAL A 74 2.14 12.34 8.94
CA VAL A 74 1.62 11.52 10.05
C VAL A 74 1.19 12.34 11.28
N GLY A 75 1.37 13.66 11.23
CA GLY A 75 1.20 14.53 12.40
C GLY A 75 2.36 14.40 13.39
N HIS A 76 2.56 15.38 14.25
CA HIS A 76 3.69 15.42 15.20
C HIS A 76 3.53 14.45 16.40
N GLY A 77 2.62 13.48 16.32
CA GLY A 77 2.35 12.48 17.36
C GLY A 77 2.64 11.08 16.85
N GLY A 78 3.90 10.66 16.99
CA GLY A 78 4.27 9.24 16.98
C GLY A 78 4.01 8.58 18.32
#